data_AF-A0A349K0M2-F1
#
_entry.id   AF-A0A349K0M2-F1
#
_cell.length_a   1.000
_cell.length_b   1.000
_cell.length_c   1.000
_cell.angle_alpha   90.00
_cell.angle_beta   90.00
_cell.angle_gamma   90.00
#
_symmetry.space_group_name_H-M   'P 1'
#
loop_
_entity.id
_entity.type
_entity.pdbx_description
1 polymer ?
#
loop_
_entity_poly.entity_id
_entity_poly.type
_entity_poly.pdbx_seq_one_letter_code
_entity_poly.pdbx_strand_id
1 'polypeptide(L)'
;MNRIFTHLLGFGLSTLATSAMGQKPNIIFMFSDDHACNAISAYPGGLFDQIAPTPNIDRIAKEGMLFENSFCANSICGPSRANILTGKHSHLNGFLDNNSSHFDGLQQTFPQLLRDKGYQTAMIGKWHLHSHPVGFDFWRILPGQGAYYNPD
;
A
#
# COMPACT_ATOMS: atom_id res chain seq x y z
N MET A 1 -63.67 -10.78 31.80
CA MET A 1 -62.77 -9.66 32.17
C MET A 1 -61.43 -9.90 31.49
N ASN A 2 -61.26 -9.40 30.26
CA ASN A 2 -60.05 -9.58 29.46
C ASN A 2 -59.01 -8.54 29.87
N ARG A 3 -57.84 -8.99 30.32
CA ARG A 3 -56.66 -8.12 30.50
C ARG A 3 -55.76 -8.28 29.28
N ILE A 4 -55.80 -7.26 28.42
CA ILE A 4 -54.89 -7.08 27.29
C ILE A 4 -53.56 -6.58 27.86
N PHE A 5 -52.49 -7.36 27.73
CA PHE A 5 -51.12 -6.89 27.97
C PHE A 5 -50.61 -6.26 26.67
N THR A 6 -50.52 -4.94 26.66
CA THR A 6 -49.92 -4.15 25.59
C THR A 6 -48.39 -4.21 25.72
N HIS A 7 -47.72 -4.96 24.85
CA HIS A 7 -46.27 -4.83 24.66
C HIS A 7 -46.00 -3.59 23.80
N LEU A 8 -45.57 -2.50 24.43
CA LEU A 8 -44.98 -1.36 23.75
C LEU A 8 -43.58 -1.77 23.27
N LEU A 9 -43.50 -2.16 21.99
CA LEU A 9 -42.24 -2.33 21.27
C LEU A 9 -41.61 -0.93 21.11
N GLY A 10 -40.69 -0.58 21.99
CA GLY A 10 -39.90 0.64 21.87
C GLY A 10 -39.03 0.56 20.63
N PHE A 11 -39.44 1.25 19.57
CA PHE A 11 -38.61 1.46 18.38
C PHE A 11 -37.48 2.41 18.79
N GLY A 12 -36.36 1.84 19.23
CA GLY A 12 -35.13 2.58 19.44
C GLY A 12 -34.73 3.21 18.12
N LEU A 13 -34.87 4.53 18.05
CA LEU A 13 -34.45 5.35 16.93
C LEU A 13 -32.94 5.13 16.76
N SER A 14 -32.56 4.23 15.86
CA SER A 14 -31.18 4.05 15.43
C SER A 14 -30.73 5.38 14.85
N THR A 15 -29.87 6.08 15.58
CA THR A 15 -29.12 7.22 15.06
C THR A 15 -28.34 6.71 13.85
N LEU A 16 -28.89 6.93 12.67
CA LEU A 16 -28.18 6.84 11.41
C LEU A 16 -26.92 7.69 11.58
N ALA A 17 -25.77 7.03 11.66
CA ALA A 17 -24.49 7.69 11.60
C ALA A 17 -24.49 8.50 10.32
N THR A 18 -24.62 9.81 10.46
CA THR A 18 -24.52 10.75 9.35
C THR A 18 -23.16 10.51 8.74
N SER A 19 -23.12 9.90 7.56
CA SER A 19 -21.90 9.83 6.77
C SER A 19 -21.46 11.27 6.57
N ALA A 20 -20.32 11.63 7.18
CA ALA A 20 -19.67 12.88 6.86
C ALA A 20 -19.57 12.92 5.34
N MET A 21 -20.10 13.98 4.70
CA MET A 21 -19.99 14.17 3.26
C MET A 21 -18.51 14.29 2.88
N GLY A 22 -17.92 13.12 2.67
CA GLY A 22 -17.00 12.74 1.61
C GLY A 22 -15.77 13.60 1.39
N GLN A 23 -15.04 14.01 2.43
CA GLN A 23 -13.65 14.40 2.17
C GLN A 23 -12.87 13.19 1.66
N LYS A 24 -12.18 13.36 0.52
CA LYS A 24 -11.28 12.35 -0.03
C LYS A 24 -10.19 12.03 1.01
N PRO A 25 -9.92 10.75 1.32
CA PRO A 25 -8.91 10.40 2.30
C PRO A 25 -7.51 10.72 1.78
N ASN A 26 -6.58 11.08 2.65
CA ASN A 26 -5.16 11.10 2.28
C ASN A 26 -4.63 9.66 2.20
N ILE A 27 -3.71 9.41 1.27
CA ILE A 27 -3.13 8.08 1.04
C ILE A 27 -1.62 8.16 1.25
N ILE A 28 -1.10 7.33 2.16
CA ILE A 28 0.33 7.08 2.30
C ILE A 28 0.60 5.60 1.97
N PHE A 29 1.38 5.37 0.92
CA PHE A 29 1.82 4.03 0.54
C PHE A 29 3.28 3.84 0.96
N MET A 30 3.49 3.07 2.04
CA MET A 30 4.81 2.73 2.54
C MET A 30 5.24 1.39 1.94
N PHE A 31 6.43 1.37 1.32
CA PHE A 31 6.94 0.19 0.64
C PHE A 31 8.43 -0.02 0.95
N SER A 32 8.71 -1.02 1.78
CA SER A 32 10.05 -1.46 2.14
C SER A 32 10.63 -2.40 1.09
N ASP A 33 11.96 -2.46 1.01
CA ASP A 33 12.71 -3.30 0.08
C ASP A 33 13.24 -4.54 0.83
N ASP A 34 12.96 -5.73 0.31
CA ASP A 34 13.36 -7.05 0.87
C ASP A 34 12.94 -7.35 2.33
N HIS A 35 12.00 -6.57 2.86
CA HIS A 35 11.46 -6.78 4.21
C HIS A 35 10.46 -7.95 4.22
N ALA A 36 10.93 -9.12 4.63
CA ALA A 36 10.12 -10.34 4.67
C ALA A 36 9.14 -10.37 5.85
N CYS A 37 8.02 -11.07 5.71
CA CYS A 37 7.02 -11.23 6.78
C CYS A 37 7.61 -11.77 8.09
N ASN A 38 8.61 -12.66 8.00
CA ASN A 38 9.28 -13.23 9.18
C ASN A 38 10.07 -12.20 10.01
N ALA A 39 10.29 -11.00 9.50
CA ALA A 39 10.95 -9.88 10.19
C ALA A 39 9.97 -8.83 10.72
N ILE A 40 8.65 -9.07 10.61
CA ILE A 40 7.60 -8.16 11.07
C ILE A 40 6.82 -8.84 12.19
N SER A 41 6.88 -8.30 13.41
CA SER A 41 6.27 -8.92 14.60
C SER A 41 4.74 -8.98 14.59
N ALA A 42 4.09 -8.29 13.66
CA ALA A 42 2.64 -8.41 13.42
C ALA A 42 2.25 -9.74 12.76
N TYR A 43 3.15 -10.40 12.02
CA TYR A 43 2.88 -11.67 11.36
C TYR A 43 3.12 -12.85 12.32
N PRO A 44 2.25 -13.87 12.33
CA PRO A 44 2.42 -15.00 13.22
C PRO A 44 3.66 -15.83 12.88
N GLY A 45 4.40 -16.25 13.91
CA GLY A 45 5.56 -17.14 13.74
C GLY A 45 6.80 -16.47 13.17
N GLY A 46 6.93 -15.14 13.34
CA GLY A 46 8.12 -14.40 12.93
C GLY A 46 9.36 -14.87 13.68
N LEU A 47 10.48 -15.01 12.96
CA LEU A 47 11.74 -15.48 13.53
C LEU A 47 12.38 -14.45 14.45
N PHE A 48 12.02 -13.17 14.29
CA PHE A 48 12.69 -12.04 14.93
C PHE A 48 11.81 -11.28 15.93
N ASP A 49 10.61 -11.76 16.25
CA ASP A 49 9.62 -11.03 17.08
C ASP A 49 10.19 -10.55 18.42
N GLN A 50 11.08 -11.35 19.03
CA GLN A 50 11.72 -11.00 20.31
C GLN A 50 13.00 -10.18 20.17
N ILE A 51 13.64 -10.22 19.00
CA ILE A 51 14.97 -9.63 18.76
C ILE A 51 14.85 -8.24 18.11
N ALA A 52 13.91 -8.09 17.18
CA ALA A 52 13.69 -6.88 16.41
C ALA A 52 12.18 -6.61 16.25
N PRO A 53 11.45 -6.29 17.34
CA PRO A 53 10.03 -5.99 17.27
C PRO A 53 9.75 -4.74 16.41
N THR A 54 8.63 -4.73 15.70
CA THR A 54 8.19 -3.65 14.80
C THR A 54 6.96 -2.90 15.32
N PRO A 55 7.00 -2.27 16.52
CA PRO A 55 5.81 -1.80 17.22
C PRO A 55 4.96 -0.79 16.43
N ASN A 56 5.57 0.00 15.53
CA ASN A 56 4.84 0.93 14.66
C ASN A 56 4.08 0.22 13.54
N ILE A 57 4.62 -0.86 12.98
CA ILE A 57 3.94 -1.69 11.96
C ILE A 57 2.84 -2.50 12.64
N ASP A 58 3.13 -3.07 13.82
CA ASP A 58 2.16 -3.82 14.63
C ASP A 58 0.95 -2.97 14.99
N ARG A 59 1.17 -1.70 15.30
CA ARG A 59 0.10 -0.74 15.56
C ARG A 59 -0.80 -0.56 14.32
N ILE A 60 -0.24 -0.43 13.13
CA ILE A 60 -1.01 -0.32 11.86
C ILE A 60 -1.82 -1.60 11.61
N ALA A 61 -1.23 -2.78 11.83
CA ALA A 61 -1.92 -4.05 11.68
C ALA A 61 -3.08 -4.20 12.67
N LYS A 62 -2.86 -3.83 13.94
CA LYS A 62 -3.86 -3.90 15.02
C LYS A 62 -5.01 -2.92 14.84
N GLU A 63 -4.73 -1.70 14.39
CA GLU A 63 -5.74 -0.65 14.16
C GLU A 63 -6.42 -0.77 12.78
N GLY A 64 -5.91 -1.64 11.91
CA GLY A 64 -6.36 -1.79 10.54
C GLY A 64 -6.59 -3.25 10.16
N MET A 65 -5.89 -3.68 9.11
CA MET A 65 -6.02 -5.02 8.54
C MET A 65 -4.65 -5.59 8.19
N LEU A 66 -4.45 -6.87 8.48
CA LEU A 66 -3.27 -7.65 8.10
C LEU A 66 -3.64 -8.66 7.02
N PHE A 67 -2.92 -8.66 5.91
CA PHE A 67 -3.06 -9.66 4.86
C PHE A 67 -2.01 -10.76 5.04
N GLU A 68 -2.45 -11.96 5.42
CA GLU A 68 -1.57 -13.14 5.58
C GLU A 68 -1.20 -13.78 4.23
N ASN A 69 -2.05 -13.60 3.22
CA ASN A 69 -1.86 -14.14 1.88
C ASN A 69 -1.76 -13.01 0.85
N SER A 70 -0.60 -12.35 0.82
CA SER A 70 -0.29 -11.28 -0.13
C SER A 70 0.98 -11.62 -0.90
N PHE A 71 0.84 -11.88 -2.21
CA PHE A 71 1.92 -12.37 -3.05
C PHE A 71 2.38 -11.31 -4.03
N CYS A 72 3.70 -11.19 -4.22
CA CYS A 72 4.24 -10.41 -5.33
C CYS A 72 4.01 -11.16 -6.64
N ALA A 73 3.63 -10.43 -7.68
CA ALA A 73 3.41 -11.00 -9.01
C ALA A 73 4.73 -11.29 -9.76
N ASN A 74 5.84 -10.70 -9.33
CA ASN A 74 7.21 -11.00 -9.73
C ASN A 74 8.14 -10.61 -8.57
N SER A 75 8.91 -11.56 -8.04
CA SER A 75 9.72 -11.43 -6.82
C SER A 75 11.08 -10.77 -7.06
N ILE A 76 11.08 -9.66 -7.79
CA ILE A 76 12.25 -8.80 -8.08
C ILE A 76 11.82 -7.35 -7.90
N CYS A 77 12.67 -6.51 -7.28
CA CYS A 77 12.30 -5.17 -6.82
C CYS A 77 11.73 -4.25 -7.92
N GLY A 78 12.38 -4.13 -9.09
CA GLY A 78 11.90 -3.31 -10.21
C GLY A 78 10.57 -3.83 -10.80
N PRO A 79 10.48 -5.10 -11.21
CA PRO A 79 9.23 -5.70 -11.67
C PRO A 79 8.08 -5.56 -10.66
N SER A 80 8.31 -5.82 -9.38
CA SER A 80 7.29 -5.66 -8.33
C SER A 80 6.75 -4.22 -8.27
N ARG A 81 7.65 -3.21 -8.32
CA ARG A 81 7.28 -1.78 -8.35
C ARG A 81 6.46 -1.43 -9.60
N ALA A 82 6.85 -1.92 -10.77
CA ALA A 82 6.11 -1.71 -12.01
C ALA A 82 4.70 -2.34 -11.94
N ASN A 83 4.58 -3.53 -11.37
CA ASN A 83 3.29 -4.20 -11.18
C ASN A 83 2.39 -3.40 -10.22
N ILE A 84 2.93 -2.89 -9.11
CA ILE A 84 2.19 -2.05 -8.15
C ILE A 84 1.66 -0.77 -8.82
N LEU A 85 2.51 -0.07 -9.58
CA LEU A 85 2.13 1.20 -10.21
C LEU A 85 1.06 1.02 -11.28
N THR A 86 1.16 -0.04 -12.09
CA THR A 86 0.34 -0.24 -13.29
C THR A 86 -0.89 -1.12 -13.04
N GLY A 87 -0.88 -1.92 -11.98
CA GLY A 87 -1.90 -2.96 -11.73
C GLY A 87 -1.84 -4.13 -12.73
N LYS A 88 -0.71 -4.30 -13.43
CA LYS A 88 -0.52 -5.32 -14.48
C LYS A 88 0.60 -6.28 -14.12
N HIS A 89 0.50 -7.52 -14.57
CA HIS A 89 1.63 -8.46 -14.54
C HIS A 89 2.79 -7.97 -15.42
N SER A 90 4.02 -8.40 -15.12
CA SER A 90 5.25 -7.92 -15.76
C SER A 90 5.24 -8.09 -17.29
N HIS A 91 4.67 -9.18 -17.80
CA HIS A 91 4.55 -9.41 -19.25
C HIS A 91 3.62 -8.42 -19.97
N LEU A 92 2.74 -7.72 -19.23
CA LEU A 92 1.83 -6.70 -19.77
C LEU A 92 2.34 -5.27 -19.55
N ASN A 93 3.08 -5.01 -18.48
CA ASN A 93 3.66 -3.68 -18.22
C ASN A 93 5.04 -3.47 -18.86
N GLY A 94 5.70 -4.55 -19.30
CA GLY A 94 6.97 -4.51 -20.03
C GLY A 94 8.23 -4.46 -19.15
N PHE A 95 8.10 -4.46 -17.81
CA PHE A 95 9.23 -4.46 -16.89
C PHE A 95 9.45 -5.86 -16.29
N LEU A 96 10.32 -6.65 -16.94
CA LEU A 96 10.52 -8.08 -16.64
C LEU A 96 11.65 -8.35 -15.65
N ASP A 97 12.70 -7.54 -15.69
CA ASP A 97 13.91 -7.69 -14.86
C ASP A 97 14.59 -6.34 -14.59
N ASN A 98 15.56 -6.32 -13.67
CA ASN A 98 16.25 -5.09 -13.26
C ASN A 98 17.40 -4.65 -14.17
N ASN A 99 17.79 -5.44 -15.16
CA ASN A 99 19.03 -5.22 -15.92
C ASN A 99 18.75 -4.72 -17.34
N SER A 100 17.70 -5.25 -17.97
CA SER A 100 17.37 -5.04 -19.38
C SER A 100 16.12 -4.18 -19.57
N SER A 101 15.25 -4.13 -18.56
CA SER A 101 13.97 -3.44 -18.67
C SER A 101 14.10 -1.94 -18.41
N HIS A 102 13.23 -1.16 -19.05
CA HIS A 102 13.10 0.28 -18.83
C HIS A 102 11.61 0.62 -18.76
N PHE A 103 11.18 1.29 -17.69
CA PHE A 103 9.76 1.51 -17.45
C PHE A 103 9.21 2.59 -18.38
N ASP A 104 8.20 2.22 -19.18
CA ASP A 104 7.42 3.17 -19.97
C ASP A 104 6.50 3.98 -19.04
N GLY A 105 6.88 5.23 -18.75
CA GLY A 105 6.09 6.14 -17.92
C GLY A 105 4.86 6.75 -18.60
N LEU A 106 4.66 6.50 -19.91
CA LEU A 106 3.47 6.97 -20.63
C LEU A 106 2.27 6.05 -20.41
N GLN A 107 2.50 4.81 -19.99
CA GLN A 107 1.42 3.89 -19.65
C GLN A 107 0.69 4.35 -18.38
N GLN A 108 -0.59 3.96 -18.26
CA GLN A 108 -1.41 4.28 -17.09
C GLN A 108 -0.80 3.74 -15.79
N THR A 109 -0.78 4.60 -14.77
CA THR A 109 -0.40 4.26 -13.39
C THR A 109 -1.40 4.82 -12.39
N PHE A 110 -1.53 4.20 -11.21
CA PHE A 110 -2.47 4.70 -10.18
C PHE A 110 -2.16 6.14 -9.71
N PRO A 111 -0.90 6.62 -9.62
CA PRO A 111 -0.63 8.01 -9.25
C PRO A 111 -1.14 9.01 -10.28
N GLN A 112 -1.03 8.70 -11.59
CA GLN A 112 -1.63 9.53 -12.64
C GLN A 112 -3.15 9.61 -12.46
N LEU A 113 -3.80 8.46 -12.23
CA LEU A 113 -5.25 8.41 -12.01
C LEU A 113 -5.68 9.20 -10.77
N LEU A 114 -4.92 9.14 -9.67
CA LEU A 114 -5.19 9.94 -8.47
C LEU A 114 -5.02 11.43 -8.76
N ARG A 115 -3.94 11.83 -9.45
CA ARG A 115 -3.69 13.23 -9.82
C ARG A 115 -4.80 13.78 -10.70
N ASP A 116 -5.28 13.02 -11.69
CA ASP A 116 -6.42 13.39 -12.55
C ASP A 116 -7.73 13.54 -11.76
N LYS A 117 -7.81 12.97 -10.55
CA LYS A 117 -8.92 13.15 -9.61
C LYS A 117 -8.64 14.22 -8.56
N GLY A 118 -7.62 15.05 -8.74
CA GLY A 118 -7.33 16.22 -7.91
C GLY A 118 -6.57 15.89 -6.62
N TYR A 119 -5.92 14.73 -6.53
CA TYR A 119 -4.93 14.48 -5.48
C TYR A 119 -3.60 15.15 -5.82
N GLN A 120 -2.89 15.61 -4.80
CA GLN A 120 -1.47 15.91 -4.92
C GLN A 120 -0.68 14.62 -4.75
N THR A 121 0.26 14.35 -5.65
CA THR A 121 1.00 13.07 -5.67
C THR A 121 2.50 13.28 -5.49
N ALA A 122 3.11 12.46 -4.64
CA ALA A 122 4.55 12.50 -4.36
C ALA A 122 5.20 11.12 -4.41
N MET A 123 6.42 11.04 -4.96
CA MET A 123 7.27 9.84 -4.92
C MET A 123 8.60 10.13 -4.23
N ILE A 124 8.86 9.47 -3.09
CA ILE A 124 10.07 9.69 -2.29
C ILE A 124 10.70 8.33 -1.97
N GLY A 125 12.02 8.20 -2.19
CA GLY A 125 12.79 7.00 -1.88
C GLY A 125 13.21 6.19 -3.10
N LYS A 126 13.15 4.86 -3.03
CA LYS A 126 13.63 3.97 -4.10
C LYS A 126 12.63 3.90 -5.26
N TRP A 127 13.02 4.43 -6.42
CA TRP A 127 12.23 4.35 -7.65
C TRP A 127 12.57 3.09 -8.45
N HIS A 128 13.84 2.99 -8.88
CA HIS A 128 14.41 1.79 -9.47
C HIS A 128 13.67 1.24 -10.71
N LEU A 129 13.16 2.16 -11.54
CA LEU A 129 12.46 1.86 -12.80
C LEU A 129 13.14 2.47 -14.04
N HIS A 130 14.38 2.96 -13.87
CA HIS A 130 15.29 3.52 -14.89
C HIS A 130 14.82 4.78 -15.62
N SER A 131 13.52 5.05 -15.69
CA SER A 131 12.95 6.30 -16.17
C SER A 131 12.79 7.34 -15.05
N HIS A 132 12.51 8.59 -15.40
CA HIS A 132 12.03 9.57 -14.42
C HIS A 132 10.58 9.26 -14.01
N PRO A 133 10.19 9.51 -12.74
CA PRO A 133 8.81 9.35 -12.30
C PRO A 133 7.84 10.21 -13.10
N VAL A 134 6.75 9.60 -13.58
CA VAL A 134 5.64 10.28 -14.26
C VAL A 134 4.37 10.12 -13.43
N GLY A 135 3.53 11.16 -13.38
CA GLY A 135 2.29 11.13 -12.59
C GLY A 135 2.41 11.65 -11.16
N PHE A 136 3.59 12.18 -10.80
CA PHE A 136 3.87 12.77 -9.49
C PHE A 136 4.12 14.27 -9.63
N ASP A 137 3.46 15.08 -8.80
CA ASP A 137 3.70 16.52 -8.71
C ASP A 137 5.06 16.83 -8.07
N PHE A 138 5.52 15.95 -7.18
CA PHE A 138 6.82 16.04 -6.54
C PHE A 138 7.53 14.69 -6.52
N TRP A 139 8.84 14.67 -6.77
CA TRP A 139 9.63 13.47 -6.53
C TRP A 139 11.06 13.75 -6.06
N ARG A 140 11.55 12.85 -5.20
CA ARG A 140 12.92 12.77 -4.69
C ARG A 140 13.32 11.30 -4.60
N ILE A 141 14.01 10.84 -5.62
CA ILE A 141 14.35 9.42 -5.77
C ILE A 141 15.83 9.18 -5.52
N LEU A 142 16.15 7.98 -5.01
CA LEU A 142 17.53 7.52 -4.89
C LEU A 142 18.13 7.24 -6.29
N PRO A 143 19.45 7.44 -6.49
CA PRO A 143 20.11 7.02 -7.73
C PRO A 143 20.15 5.49 -7.83
N GLY A 144 19.74 4.94 -8.97
CA GLY A 144 19.74 3.50 -9.23
C GLY A 144 18.94 2.69 -8.20
N GLN A 145 19.57 1.67 -7.61
CA GLN A 145 19.02 0.84 -6.54
C GLN A 145 19.06 1.54 -5.15
N GLY A 146 19.70 2.70 -5.04
CA GLY A 146 20.15 3.28 -3.78
C GLY A 146 21.61 2.94 -3.48
N ALA A 147 22.27 3.80 -2.71
CA ALA A 147 23.60 3.53 -2.17
C ALA A 147 23.42 3.03 -0.73
N TYR A 148 23.87 1.81 -0.45
CA TYR A 148 23.81 1.20 0.86
C TYR A 148 25.13 1.47 1.61
N TYR A 149 25.04 1.67 2.93
CA TYR A 149 26.22 1.76 3.78
C TYR A 149 26.73 0.35 4.08
N ASN A 150 28.01 0.08 3.76
CA ASN A 150 28.68 -1.21 3.91
C ASN A 150 27.90 -2.39 3.28
N PRO A 151 27.76 -2.42 1.94
CA PRO A 151 26.95 -3.42 1.24
C PRO A 151 27.61 -4.81 1.10
N ASP A 152 28.90 -4.93 1.47
CA ASP A 152 29.70 -6.15 1.38
C ASP A 152 29.74 -6.94 2.69
#